data_AF-A0A227J5G7-F1
#
_entry.id   AF-A0A227J5G7-F1
#
_cell.length_a   1.000
_cell.length_b   1.000
_cell.length_c   1.000
_cell.angle_alpha   90.00
_cell.angle_beta   90.00
_cell.angle_gamma   90.00
#
_symmetry.space_group_name_H-M   'P 1'
#
loop_
_entity.id
_entity.type
_entity.pdbx_description
1 polymer ?
#
loop_
_entity_poly.entity_id
_entity_poly.type
_entity_poly.pdbx_seq_one_letter_code
_entity_poly.pdbx_strand_id
1 'polypeptide(L)'
;MTVMEHTKAATLDLTKHGLHNVKEVVRNPSYELLFEEETRADLTGYERGVVTELGAVAVDTGIFTGRSPKDKYIVKDATTEEHMW
;
A
#
# COMPACT_ATOMS: atom_id res chain seq x y z
N MET A 1 -11.57 -7.50 12.86
CA MET A 1 -11.72 -6.03 12.88
C MET A 1 -12.98 -5.67 13.67
N THR A 2 -12.96 -4.67 14.54
CA THR A 2 -14.14 -4.29 15.35
C THR A 2 -15.05 -3.30 14.60
N VAL A 3 -16.34 -3.29 14.93
CA VAL A 3 -17.36 -2.41 14.31
C VAL A 3 -16.94 -0.93 14.30
N MET A 4 -16.21 -0.48 15.33
CA MET A 4 -15.70 0.89 15.44
C MET A 4 -14.65 1.27 14.39
N GLU A 5 -13.85 0.31 13.88
CA GLU A 5 -12.84 0.59 12.86
C GLU A 5 -13.46 0.71 11.46
N HIS A 6 -14.50 -0.07 11.14
CA HIS A 6 -15.24 0.05 9.89
C HIS A 6 -15.92 1.42 9.76
N THR A 7 -16.52 1.93 10.84
CA THR A 7 -17.16 3.27 10.85
C THR A 7 -16.15 4.40 10.62
N LYS A 8 -14.92 4.26 11.11
CA LYS A 8 -13.85 5.24 10.84
C LYS A 8 -13.38 5.20 9.39
N ALA A 9 -13.20 4.01 8.82
CA ALA A 9 -12.76 3.89 7.43
C ALA A 9 -13.76 4.52 6.43
N ALA A 10 -15.06 4.31 6.65
CA ALA A 10 -16.13 4.86 5.80
C ALA A 10 -16.26 6.39 5.87
N THR A 11 -15.71 7.03 6.91
CA THR A 11 -15.80 8.48 7.14
C THR A 11 -14.53 9.24 6.77
N LEU A 12 -13.50 8.55 6.28
CA LEU A 12 -12.27 9.19 5.81
C LEU A 12 -12.50 9.93 4.49
N ASP A 13 -12.33 11.25 4.54
CA ASP A 13 -12.34 12.10 3.36
C ASP A 13 -10.95 12.15 2.72
N LEU A 14 -10.80 11.44 1.60
CA LEU A 14 -9.56 11.39 0.81
C LEU A 14 -9.49 12.47 -0.28
N THR A 15 -10.56 13.27 -0.48
CA THR A 15 -10.60 14.29 -1.54
C THR A 15 -9.58 15.40 -1.33
N LYS A 16 -9.18 15.64 -0.07
CA LYS A 16 -8.09 16.57 0.30
C LYS A 16 -6.74 16.17 -0.29
N HIS A 17 -6.56 14.92 -0.68
CA HIS A 17 -5.37 14.40 -1.34
C HIS A 17 -5.57 14.23 -2.87
N GLY A 18 -6.69 14.71 -3.41
CA GLY A 18 -7.01 14.60 -4.84
C GLY A 18 -7.57 13.23 -5.26
N LEU A 19 -7.91 12.35 -4.31
CA LEU A 19 -8.51 11.04 -4.61
C LEU A 19 -10.03 11.16 -4.66
N HIS A 20 -10.60 10.78 -5.80
CA HIS A 20 -12.04 10.81 -6.06
C HIS A 20 -12.55 9.43 -6.45
N ASN A 21 -13.85 9.18 -6.25
CA ASN A 21 -14.51 7.91 -6.60
C ASN A 21 -13.90 6.66 -5.93
N VAL A 22 -13.39 6.81 -4.70
CA VAL A 22 -12.89 5.69 -3.90
C VAL A 22 -14.06 4.79 -3.55
N LYS A 23 -13.97 3.52 -3.95
CA LYS A 23 -15.06 2.54 -3.75
C LYS A 23 -15.06 1.96 -2.34
N GLU A 24 -13.87 1.73 -1.79
CA GLU A 24 -13.68 1.10 -0.50
C GLU A 24 -12.41 1.62 0.15
N VAL A 25 -12.42 1.71 1.48
CA VAL A 25 -11.26 2.03 2.31
C VAL A 25 -11.09 0.93 3.34
N VAL A 26 -10.00 0.18 3.24
CA VAL A 26 -9.58 -0.78 4.26
C VAL A 26 -8.54 -0.09 5.15
N ARG A 27 -8.92 0.25 6.37
CA ARG A 27 -8.06 0.98 7.33
C ARG A 27 -7.58 0.01 8.42
N ASN A 28 -6.28 0.02 8.70
CA ASN A 28 -5.66 -0.83 9.72
C ASN A 28 -6.02 -2.33 9.55
N PRO A 29 -5.80 -2.93 8.36
CA PRO A 29 -6.11 -4.34 8.16
C PRO A 29 -5.33 -5.20 9.17
N SER A 30 -5.97 -6.26 9.68
CA SER A 30 -5.26 -7.24 10.49
C SER A 30 -4.39 -8.14 9.62
N TYR A 31 -3.45 -8.87 10.22
CA TYR A 31 -2.62 -9.82 9.48
C TYR A 31 -3.44 -10.90 8.78
N GLU A 32 -4.54 -11.34 9.39
CA GLU A 32 -5.43 -12.35 8.82
C GLU A 32 -6.12 -11.81 7.56
N LEU A 33 -6.61 -10.58 7.59
CA LEU A 33 -7.20 -9.94 6.40
C LEU A 33 -6.15 -9.73 5.31
N LEU A 34 -4.94 -9.30 5.66
CA LEU A 34 -3.84 -9.17 4.70
C LEU A 34 -3.51 -10.52 4.05
N PHE A 35 -3.41 -11.58 4.84
CA PHE A 35 -3.15 -12.92 4.33
C PHE A 35 -4.27 -13.41 3.39
N GLU A 36 -5.53 -13.20 3.76
CA GLU A 36 -6.68 -13.53 2.91
C GLU A 36 -6.62 -12.77 1.58
N GLU A 37 -6.37 -11.46 1.61
CA GLU A 37 -6.29 -10.63 0.40
C GLU A 37 -5.09 -11.00 -0.48
N GLU A 38 -3.90 -11.20 0.09
CA GLU A 38 -2.67 -11.52 -0.65
C GLU A 38 -2.70 -12.91 -1.32
N THR A 39 -3.52 -13.84 -0.82
CA THR A 39 -3.60 -15.24 -1.29
C THR A 39 -4.81 -15.53 -2.18
N ARG A 40 -5.57 -14.48 -2.53
CA ARG A 40 -6.71 -14.56 -3.44
C ARG A 40 -6.33 -15.16 -4.80
N ALA A 41 -7.17 -16.08 -5.29
CA ALA A 41 -6.92 -16.80 -6.54
C ALA A 41 -7.10 -15.96 -7.81
N ASP A 42 -7.78 -14.82 -7.71
CA ASP A 42 -8.05 -13.91 -8.83
C ASP A 42 -6.96 -12.85 -9.05
N LEU A 43 -5.94 -12.78 -8.18
CA LEU A 43 -4.82 -11.86 -8.34
C LEU A 43 -3.91 -12.25 -9.51
N THR A 44 -3.40 -11.25 -10.22
CA THR A 44 -2.54 -11.44 -11.39
C THR A 44 -1.31 -10.54 -11.36
N GLY A 45 -0.29 -10.88 -12.15
CA GLY A 45 0.94 -10.09 -12.21
C GLY A 45 1.66 -9.98 -10.86
N TYR A 46 2.14 -8.78 -10.54
CA TYR A 46 2.92 -8.49 -9.33
C TYR A 46 2.07 -8.38 -8.05
N GLU A 47 0.75 -8.42 -8.15
CA GLU A 47 -0.14 -8.42 -6.97
C GLU A 47 -0.26 -9.80 -6.32
N ARG A 48 0.05 -10.88 -7.06
CA ARG A 48 -0.16 -12.24 -6.60
C ARG A 48 0.86 -12.66 -5.53
N GLY A 49 0.35 -13.05 -4.35
CA GLY A 49 1.10 -13.77 -3.33
C GLY A 49 1.05 -15.30 -3.49
N VAL A 50 2.09 -15.98 -3.02
CA VAL A 50 2.15 -17.45 -2.93
C VAL A 50 2.55 -17.87 -1.51
N VAL A 51 1.76 -18.75 -0.91
CA VAL A 51 2.10 -19.34 0.41
C VAL A 51 3.23 -20.35 0.23
N THR A 52 4.35 -20.09 0.89
CA THR A 52 5.53 -20.97 0.90
C THR A 52 5.33 -22.17 1.82
N GLU A 53 6.22 -23.17 1.75
CA GLU A 53 6.21 -24.32 2.67
C GLU A 53 6.38 -23.93 4.15
N LEU A 54 6.93 -22.74 4.42
CA LEU A 54 7.09 -22.17 5.76
C LEU A 54 5.82 -21.44 6.26
N GLY A 55 4.77 -21.36 5.44
CA GLY A 55 3.53 -20.65 5.76
C GLY A 55 3.58 -19.13 5.55
N ALA A 56 4.74 -18.57 5.19
CA ALA A 56 4.87 -17.16 4.82
C ALA A 56 4.42 -16.93 3.37
N VAL A 57 3.85 -15.75 3.10
CA VAL A 57 3.54 -15.29 1.74
C VAL A 57 4.81 -14.74 1.08
N ALA A 58 5.06 -15.15 -0.16
CA ALA A 58 6.10 -14.62 -1.03
C ALA A 58 5.48 -13.91 -2.24
N VAL A 59 6.11 -12.81 -2.70
CA VAL A 59 5.69 -12.00 -3.85
C VAL A 59 6.88 -11.75 -4.78
N ASP A 60 6.60 -11.39 -6.04
CA ASP A 60 7.61 -11.01 -7.04
C ASP A 60 7.42 -9.53 -7.44
N THR A 61 8.48 -8.72 -7.31
CA THR A 61 8.48 -7.29 -7.64
C THR A 61 8.92 -7.00 -9.09
N GLY A 62 9.12 -8.05 -9.90
CA GLY A 62 9.54 -7.96 -11.29
C GLY A 62 10.94 -7.38 -11.42
N ILE A 63 11.09 -6.36 -12.27
CA ILE A 63 12.40 -5.72 -12.51
C ILE A 63 12.88 -4.86 -11.34
N PHE A 64 11.98 -4.46 -10.43
CA PHE A 64 12.28 -3.56 -9.31
C PHE A 64 12.75 -4.36 -8.08
N THR A 65 13.89 -5.03 -8.21
CA THR A 65 14.48 -5.90 -7.18
C THR A 65 15.35 -5.15 -6.16
N GLY A 66 15.35 -3.81 -6.22
CA GLY A 66 16.14 -2.95 -5.36
C GLY A 66 15.71 -1.49 -5.44
N ARG A 67 16.45 -0.63 -4.76
CA ARG A 67 16.20 0.83 -4.80
C ARG A 67 16.59 1.40 -6.16
N SER A 68 15.83 2.39 -6.63
CA SER A 68 16.16 3.21 -7.80
C SER A 68 16.66 4.60 -7.38
N PRO A 69 17.93 4.75 -6.93
CA PRO A 69 18.42 6.03 -6.42
C PRO A 69 18.41 7.16 -7.46
N LYS A 70 18.42 6.83 -8.76
CA LYS A 70 18.36 7.80 -9.86
C LYS A 70 16.97 8.41 -10.07
N ASP A 71 15.92 7.77 -9.57
CA ASP A 71 14.54 8.22 -9.72
C ASP A 71 14.01 8.92 -8.45
N LYS A 72 14.88 9.11 -7.45
CA LYS A 72 14.54 9.85 -6.23
C LYS A 72 14.74 11.35 -6.44
N TYR A 73 13.66 12.11 -6.28
CA TYR A 73 13.66 13.56 -6.32
C TYR A 73 13.08 14.15 -5.04
N ILE A 74 13.46 15.39 -4.75
CA ILE A 74 12.93 16.20 -3.65
C ILE A 74 12.43 17.49 -4.29
N VAL A 75 11.20 17.87 -3.96
CA VAL A 75 10.61 19.13 -4.45
C VAL A 75 11.47 20.26 -3.93
N LYS A 76 11.96 21.13 -4.83
CA LYS A 76 12.68 22.34 -4.45
C LYS A 76 11.69 23.46 -4.19
N ASP A 77 11.58 23.88 -2.95
CA ASP A 77 10.70 24.95 -2.47
C ASP A 77 11.36 25.73 -1.32
N ALA A 78 10.65 26.73 -0.78
CA ALA A 78 11.16 27.55 0.32
C ALA A 78 11.47 26.76 1.61
N THR A 79 10.93 25.56 1.78
CA THR A 79 11.21 24.71 2.95
C THR A 79 12.50 23.90 2.77
N THR A 80 12.82 23.53 1.53
CA THR A 80 13.90 22.59 1.20
C THR A 80 15.14 23.26 0.61
N GLU A 81 15.01 24.45 0.04
CA GLU A 81 16.07 25.11 -0.74
C GLU A 81 17.37 25.33 0.03
N GLU A 82 17.31 25.68 1.32
CA GLU A 82 18.51 26.00 2.11
C GLU A 82 19.08 24.82 2.92
N HIS A 83 18.28 23.77 3.15
CA HIS A 83 18.61 22.72 4.11
C HIS A 83 18.80 21.34 3.49
N MET A 84 18.34 21.15 2.25
CA MET A 84 18.54 19.89 1.55
C MET A 84 19.91 19.85 0.89
N TRP A 85 20.64 18.76 1.16
CA TRP A 85 21.86 18.40 0.45
C TRP A 85 21.55 17.63 -0.83
#